data_AF-A0A1G6Z728-F1
#
_entry.id   AF-A0A1G6Z728-F1
#
_cell.length_a   1.000
_cell.length_b   1.000
_cell.length_c   1.000
_cell.angle_alpha   90.00
_cell.angle_beta   90.00
_cell.angle_gamma   90.00
#
_symmetry.space_group_name_H-M   'P 1'
#
loop_
_entity.id
_entity.type
_entity.pdbx_description
1 polymer ?
#
loop_
_entity_poly.entity_id
_entity_poly.type
_entity_poly.pdbx_seq_one_letter_code
_entity_poly.pdbx_strand_id
1 'polypeptide(L)'
;MSASGGTKAVVAALVANLFIAVTKFGAWALTGASSMLAEAIHSVADSGNQALLLLGGRRAKRAATPEHPFGYGRERYIFAFIVSIVLFSVGGLFALYEAYHKYEEVHSGAPNELIEGRWWWVPLVVLTAAIIAESFSFRTAIRESRHVKGKQTWVRFVRSARSPELPVILLEDLGALLGLVFALIGVGLTLLTGNGYFDVAGTAMIGVLLVAIAVVLAIETKSLLLGESATPESVRKMTAALEGTNGVNRVIHMKTLHLGPEEVLVAAKIAVDATDSAAEVAAVINRAEAAIRAADPMVSALYLEPDLDRSAVR
;
A
#
# COMPACT_ATOMS: atom_id res chain seq x y z
N MET A 1 5.19 -4.90 -21.42
CA MET A 1 4.52 -3.61 -21.72
C MET A 1 5.59 -2.55 -21.91
N SER A 2 5.56 -1.81 -23.01
CA SER A 2 6.60 -0.88 -23.45
C SER A 2 6.81 0.28 -22.46
N ALA A 3 8.06 0.50 -22.06
CA ALA A 3 8.48 1.44 -21.02
C ALA A 3 8.19 2.94 -21.29
N SER A 4 7.76 3.30 -22.51
CA SER A 4 7.44 4.70 -22.88
C SER A 4 6.00 5.12 -22.59
N GLY A 5 5.05 4.17 -22.51
CA GLY A 5 3.64 4.46 -22.21
C GLY A 5 3.38 4.70 -20.73
N GLY A 6 4.06 3.95 -19.85
CA GLY A 6 3.87 4.02 -18.41
C GLY A 6 4.27 5.37 -17.81
N THR A 7 5.43 5.92 -18.21
CA THR A 7 5.92 7.20 -17.66
C THR A 7 5.01 8.38 -18.04
N LYS A 8 4.47 8.41 -19.26
CA LYS A 8 3.52 9.45 -19.67
C LYS A 8 2.20 9.36 -18.90
N ALA A 9 1.67 8.16 -18.70
CA ALA A 9 0.46 7.93 -17.93
C ALA A 9 0.63 8.35 -16.46
N VAL A 10 1.76 7.98 -15.85
CA VAL A 10 2.09 8.35 -14.46
C VAL A 10 2.24 9.86 -14.30
N VAL A 11 2.94 10.53 -15.23
CA VAL A 11 3.07 12.01 -15.19
C VAL A 11 1.71 12.67 -15.40
N ALA A 12 0.86 12.16 -16.29
CA ALA A 12 -0.49 12.69 -16.50
C ALA A 12 -1.36 12.55 -15.25
N ALA A 13 -1.29 11.40 -14.55
CA ALA A 13 -2.00 11.18 -13.29
C ALA A 13 -1.52 12.14 -12.19
N LEU A 14 -0.20 12.30 -12.03
CA LEU A 14 0.38 13.22 -11.05
C LEU A 14 -0.04 14.68 -11.31
N VAL A 15 -0.03 15.11 -12.59
CA VAL A 15 -0.48 16.44 -12.99
C VAL A 15 -1.97 16.63 -12.71
N ALA A 16 -2.80 15.61 -12.95
CA ALA A 16 -4.23 15.67 -12.66
C ALA A 16 -4.49 15.81 -11.15
N ASN A 17 -3.81 15.03 -10.30
CA ASN A 17 -3.96 15.11 -8.85
C ASN A 17 -3.48 16.45 -8.30
N LEU A 18 -2.37 16.98 -8.83
CA LEU A 18 -1.88 18.30 -8.46
C LEU A 18 -2.85 19.42 -8.88
N PHE A 19 -3.45 19.30 -10.07
CA PHE A 19 -4.48 20.23 -10.52
C PHE A 19 -5.70 20.23 -9.58
N ILE A 20 -6.19 19.04 -9.20
CA ILE A 20 -7.28 18.91 -8.22
C ILE A 20 -6.88 19.57 -6.89
N ALA A 21 -5.68 19.33 -6.39
CA ALA A 21 -5.19 19.96 -5.17
C ALA A 21 -5.20 21.49 -5.26
N VAL A 22 -4.71 22.07 -6.37
CA VAL A 22 -4.74 23.52 -6.61
C VAL A 22 -6.17 24.06 -6.62
N THR A 23 -7.11 23.37 -7.25
CA THR A 23 -8.53 23.80 -7.24
C THR A 23 -9.14 23.79 -5.83
N LYS A 24 -8.80 22.80 -5.00
CA LYS A 24 -9.25 22.72 -3.61
C LYS A 24 -8.64 23.84 -2.76
N PHE A 25 -7.34 24.13 -2.91
CA PHE A 25 -6.70 25.27 -2.25
C PHE A 25 -7.31 26.60 -2.66
N GLY A 26 -7.60 26.80 -3.95
CA GLY A 26 -8.28 27.99 -4.43
C GLY A 26 -9.67 28.14 -3.82
N ALA A 27 -10.43 27.05 -3.73
CA ALA A 27 -11.74 27.06 -3.08
C ALA A 27 -11.67 27.38 -1.59
N TRP A 28 -10.69 26.80 -0.87
CA TRP A 28 -10.43 27.17 0.53
C TRP A 28 -10.05 28.65 0.66
N ALA A 29 -9.11 29.15 -0.13
CA ALA A 29 -8.67 30.54 -0.06
C ALA A 29 -9.79 31.56 -0.34
N LEU A 30 -10.83 31.15 -1.06
CA LEU A 30 -12.02 31.97 -1.34
C LEU A 30 -13.12 31.88 -0.27
N THR A 31 -13.10 30.86 0.59
CA THR A 31 -14.23 30.54 1.47
C THR A 31 -13.88 30.26 2.94
N GLY A 32 -12.61 30.05 3.28
CA GLY A 32 -12.17 29.72 4.64
C GLY A 32 -12.73 28.41 5.19
N ALA A 33 -13.25 27.52 4.33
CA ALA A 33 -13.81 26.22 4.73
C ALA A 33 -12.70 25.25 5.14
N SER A 34 -12.67 24.85 6.42
CA SER A 34 -11.59 24.01 6.96
C SER A 34 -11.59 22.61 6.38
N SER A 35 -12.77 22.07 6.06
CA SER A 35 -12.87 20.77 5.39
C SER A 35 -12.29 20.82 3.97
N MET A 36 -12.38 21.95 3.28
CA MET A 36 -11.70 22.15 1.99
C MET A 36 -10.18 22.20 2.13
N LEU A 37 -9.65 22.83 3.19
CA LEU A 37 -8.21 22.85 3.43
C LEU A 37 -7.67 21.46 3.75
N ALA A 38 -8.36 20.71 4.62
CA ALA A 38 -8.00 19.34 4.94
C ALA A 38 -7.98 18.46 3.68
N GLU A 39 -8.99 18.59 2.82
CA GLU A 39 -9.06 17.88 1.54
C GLU A 39 -7.97 18.32 0.55
N ALA A 40 -7.59 19.60 0.53
CA ALA A 40 -6.53 20.12 -0.33
C ALA A 40 -5.16 19.55 0.09
N ILE A 41 -4.86 19.56 1.38
CA ILE A 41 -3.62 19.03 1.95
C ILE A 41 -3.57 17.50 1.80
N HIS A 42 -4.70 16.81 1.97
CA HIS A 42 -4.79 15.39 1.67
C HIS A 42 -4.41 15.08 0.21
N SER A 43 -4.94 15.82 -0.77
CA SER A 43 -4.57 15.63 -2.19
C SER A 43 -3.09 15.91 -2.48
N VAL A 44 -2.44 16.81 -1.73
CA VAL A 44 -0.98 17.02 -1.82
C VAL A 44 -0.23 15.84 -1.22
N ALA A 45 -0.66 15.35 -0.05
CA ALA A 45 -0.06 14.19 0.59
C ALA A 45 -0.16 12.96 -0.34
N ASP A 46 -1.31 12.74 -0.96
CA ASP A 46 -1.53 11.65 -1.93
C ASP A 46 -0.60 11.76 -3.14
N SER A 47 -0.48 12.95 -3.74
CA SER A 47 0.48 13.20 -4.83
C SER A 47 1.92 12.89 -4.41
N GLY A 48 2.29 13.25 -3.18
CA GLY A 48 3.58 12.90 -2.58
C GLY A 48 3.75 11.40 -2.40
N ASN A 49 2.71 10.70 -1.94
CA ASN A 49 2.73 9.25 -1.72
C ASN A 49 2.96 8.49 -3.03
N GLN A 50 2.29 8.89 -4.11
CA GLN A 50 2.52 8.32 -5.43
C GLN A 50 3.98 8.50 -5.88
N ALA A 51 4.55 9.68 -5.68
CA ALA A 51 5.95 9.93 -5.98
C ALA A 51 6.90 9.05 -5.15
N LEU A 52 6.59 8.85 -3.87
CA LEU A 52 7.34 7.95 -2.97
C LEU A 52 7.27 6.49 -3.42
N LEU A 53 6.08 5.99 -3.79
CA LEU A 53 5.92 4.62 -4.30
C LEU A 53 6.69 4.40 -5.61
N LEU A 54 6.67 5.38 -6.53
CA LEU A 54 7.45 5.34 -7.76
C LEU A 54 8.96 5.32 -7.47
N LEU A 55 9.42 6.13 -6.52
CA LEU A 55 10.82 6.15 -6.11
C LEU A 55 11.24 4.81 -5.47
N GLY A 56 10.40 4.26 -4.58
CA GLY A 56 10.62 2.95 -3.97
C GLY A 56 10.68 1.83 -5.00
N GLY A 57 9.75 1.81 -5.96
CA GLY A 57 9.75 0.86 -7.07
C GLY A 57 10.99 0.97 -7.96
N ARG A 58 11.53 2.17 -8.18
CA ARG A 58 12.80 2.38 -8.90
C ARG A 58 14.00 1.91 -8.10
N ARG A 59 14.07 2.24 -6.80
CA ARG A 59 15.19 1.84 -5.93
C ARG A 59 15.22 0.33 -5.69
N ALA A 60 14.07 -0.32 -5.63
CA ALA A 60 13.98 -1.76 -5.46
C ALA A 60 14.55 -2.58 -6.62
N LYS A 61 14.68 -1.99 -7.81
CA LYS A 61 15.26 -2.65 -9.00
C LYS A 61 16.80 -2.56 -9.04
N ARG A 62 17.44 -1.98 -8.03
CA ARG A 62 18.90 -1.93 -7.94
C ARG A 62 19.46 -3.33 -7.74
N ALA A 63 20.56 -3.62 -8.43
CA ALA A 63 21.28 -4.88 -8.29
C ALA A 63 21.85 -5.02 -6.86
N ALA A 64 22.07 -6.27 -6.45
CA ALA A 64 22.72 -6.59 -5.19
C ALA A 64 24.15 -6.03 -5.11
N THR A 65 24.55 -5.61 -3.91
CA THR A 65 25.92 -5.16 -3.59
C THR A 65 26.48 -6.00 -2.44
N PRO A 66 27.78 -5.93 -2.13
CA PRO A 66 28.34 -6.61 -0.96
C PRO A 66 27.65 -6.25 0.37
N GLU A 67 27.19 -5.00 0.52
CA GLU A 67 26.46 -4.53 1.70
C GLU A 67 25.01 -5.03 1.72
N HIS A 68 24.43 -5.26 0.55
CA HIS A 68 23.07 -5.75 0.35
C HIS A 68 23.06 -6.98 -0.58
N PRO A 69 23.52 -8.15 -0.10
CA PRO A 69 23.74 -9.33 -0.95
C PRO A 69 22.46 -9.92 -1.55
N PHE A 70 21.32 -9.61 -0.95
CA PHE A 70 19.98 -10.01 -1.44
C PHE A 70 19.29 -8.92 -2.27
N GLY A 71 19.99 -7.85 -2.64
CA GLY A 71 19.42 -6.75 -3.40
C GLY A 71 18.57 -5.78 -2.57
N TYR A 72 17.79 -4.97 -3.27
CA TYR A 72 17.06 -3.84 -2.71
C TYR A 72 15.54 -4.00 -2.76
N GLY A 73 15.00 -5.20 -3.03
CA GLY A 73 13.55 -5.45 -3.16
C GLY A 73 12.70 -4.86 -2.03
N ARG A 74 13.22 -4.89 -0.79
CA ARG A 74 12.58 -4.33 0.42
C ARG A 74 12.38 -2.81 0.40
N GLU A 75 13.05 -2.06 -0.47
CA GLU A 75 12.84 -0.62 -0.63
C GLU A 75 11.35 -0.31 -0.89
N ARG A 76 10.62 -1.15 -1.64
CA ARG A 76 9.17 -0.96 -1.82
C ARG A 76 8.40 -0.96 -0.51
N TYR A 77 8.73 -1.86 0.42
CA TYR A 77 8.10 -1.90 1.74
C TYR A 77 8.49 -0.68 2.59
N ILE A 78 9.74 -0.23 2.51
CA ILE A 78 10.21 0.95 3.25
C ILE A 78 9.44 2.20 2.77
N PHE A 79 9.35 2.41 1.47
CA PHE A 79 8.64 3.55 0.91
C PHE A 79 7.13 3.49 1.19
N ALA A 80 6.50 2.32 1.15
CA ALA A 80 5.10 2.15 1.57
C ALA A 80 4.90 2.46 3.07
N PHE A 81 5.88 2.16 3.91
CA PHE A 81 5.82 2.53 5.32
C PHE A 81 5.97 4.04 5.51
N ILE A 82 6.87 4.69 4.76
CA ILE A 82 7.00 6.15 4.75
C ILE A 82 5.68 6.81 4.31
N VAL A 83 5.01 6.26 3.30
CA VAL A 83 3.66 6.71 2.87
C VAL A 83 2.67 6.70 4.03
N SER A 84 2.64 5.62 4.83
CA SER A 84 1.77 5.57 6.02
C SER A 84 2.09 6.67 7.04
N ILE A 85 3.36 7.03 7.22
CA ILE A 85 3.78 8.12 8.12
C ILE A 85 3.33 9.48 7.57
N VAL A 86 3.50 9.72 6.27
CA VAL A 86 3.08 10.97 5.62
C VAL A 86 1.57 11.12 5.69
N LEU A 87 0.81 10.06 5.40
CA LEU A 87 -0.64 10.06 5.49
C LEU A 87 -1.13 10.32 6.92
N PHE A 88 -0.50 9.69 7.91
CA PHE A 88 -0.82 9.92 9.32
C PHE A 88 -0.56 11.37 9.74
N SER A 89 0.59 11.92 9.37
CA SER A 89 1.04 13.24 9.81
C SER A 89 0.42 14.38 8.99
N VAL A 90 0.87 14.53 7.73
CA VAL A 90 0.46 15.62 6.83
C VAL A 90 -1.02 15.50 6.44
N GLY A 91 -1.56 14.28 6.35
CA GLY A 91 -2.98 14.08 6.12
C GLY A 91 -3.80 14.19 7.41
N GLY A 92 -3.73 13.15 8.25
CA GLY A 92 -4.62 12.96 9.39
C GLY A 92 -4.43 13.98 10.52
N LEU A 93 -3.22 14.09 11.07
CA LEU A 93 -2.96 15.01 12.19
C LEU A 93 -3.16 16.48 11.81
N PHE A 94 -2.76 16.86 10.59
CA PHE A 94 -3.05 18.19 10.08
C PHE A 94 -4.55 18.48 10.05
N ALA A 95 -5.37 17.56 9.50
CA ALA A 95 -6.82 17.75 9.46
C ALA A 95 -7.44 17.84 10.87
N LEU A 96 -6.95 17.07 11.85
CA LEU A 96 -7.40 17.20 13.24
C LEU A 96 -6.99 18.54 13.87
N TYR A 97 -5.77 19.00 13.59
CA TYR A 97 -5.30 20.32 14.01
C TYR A 97 -6.16 21.44 13.42
N GLU A 98 -6.48 21.35 12.14
CA GLU A 98 -7.33 22.30 11.43
C GLU A 98 -8.77 22.28 11.97
N ALA A 99 -9.31 21.10 12.28
CA ALA A 99 -10.62 20.98 12.93
C ALA A 99 -10.64 21.67 14.30
N TYR A 100 -9.57 21.54 15.08
CA TYR A 100 -9.43 22.24 16.36
C TYR A 100 -9.34 23.77 16.17
N HIS A 101 -8.57 24.24 15.20
CA HIS A 101 -8.47 25.68 14.89
C HIS A 101 -9.84 26.24 14.48
N LYS A 102 -10.55 25.53 13.61
CA LYS A 102 -11.90 25.93 13.21
C LYS A 102 -12.89 25.93 14.36
N TYR A 103 -12.75 24.99 15.29
CA TYR A 103 -13.55 24.97 16.50
C TYR A 103 -13.34 26.23 17.34
N GLU A 104 -12.08 26.67 17.53
CA GLU A 104 -11.78 27.90 18.27
C GLU A 104 -12.32 29.16 17.56
N GLU A 105 -12.21 29.23 16.23
CA GLU A 105 -12.81 30.33 15.44
C GLU A 105 -14.33 30.40 15.63
N VAL A 106 -15.02 29.27 15.47
CA VAL A 106 -16.48 29.20 15.61
C VAL A 106 -16.90 29.51 17.06
N HIS A 107 -16.17 28.98 18.04
CA HIS A 107 -16.49 29.19 19.45
C HIS A 107 -16.22 30.62 19.93
N SER A 108 -15.21 31.29 19.38
CA SER A 108 -14.90 32.70 19.67
C SER A 108 -15.83 33.69 18.93
N GLY A 109 -16.69 33.19 18.03
CA GLY A 109 -17.62 34.01 17.27
C GLY A 109 -16.96 34.78 16.13
N ALA A 110 -15.83 34.28 15.61
CA ALA A 110 -15.19 34.86 14.43
C ALA A 110 -16.14 34.80 13.20
N PRO A 111 -16.09 35.79 12.30
CA PRO A 111 -16.90 35.80 11.08
C PRO A 111 -16.62 34.54 10.24
N ASN A 112 -17.69 33.93 9.73
CA ASN A 112 -17.56 32.72 8.91
C ASN A 112 -17.67 33.08 7.42
N GLU A 113 -16.52 33.23 6.75
CA GLU A 113 -16.42 33.58 5.34
C GLU A 113 -17.17 32.60 4.41
N LEU A 114 -17.33 31.34 4.82
CA LEU A 114 -18.08 30.34 4.05
C LEU A 114 -19.58 30.70 3.98
N ILE A 115 -20.13 31.27 5.05
CA ILE A 115 -21.55 31.61 5.19
C ILE A 115 -21.81 33.01 4.61
N GLU A 116 -20.95 33.97 4.93
CA GLU A 116 -21.17 35.39 4.61
C GLU A 116 -20.62 35.79 3.23
N GLY A 117 -19.71 34.97 2.67
CA GLY A 117 -19.03 35.25 1.42
C GLY A 117 -19.86 34.99 0.16
N ARG A 118 -19.62 35.77 -0.89
CA ARG A 118 -20.23 35.57 -2.22
C ARG A 118 -19.86 34.23 -2.87
N TRP A 119 -18.79 33.59 -2.40
CA TRP A 119 -18.22 32.37 -2.96
C TRP A 119 -18.70 31.09 -2.27
N TRP A 120 -19.76 31.15 -1.45
CA TRP A 120 -20.32 30.01 -0.71
C TRP A 120 -20.57 28.74 -1.54
N TRP A 121 -20.84 28.88 -2.84
CA TRP A 121 -21.12 27.75 -3.75
C TRP A 121 -19.85 27.04 -4.25
N VAL A 122 -18.68 27.69 -4.17
CA VAL A 122 -17.42 27.19 -4.76
C VAL A 122 -17.00 25.84 -4.17
N PRO A 123 -16.99 25.64 -2.83
CA PRO A 123 -16.66 24.35 -2.22
C PRO A 123 -17.58 23.23 -2.68
N LEU A 124 -18.89 23.47 -2.81
CA LEU A 124 -19.85 22.46 -3.25
C LEU A 124 -19.56 21.98 -4.67
N VAL A 125 -19.25 22.91 -5.58
CA VAL A 125 -18.91 22.58 -6.97
C VAL A 125 -17.59 21.83 -7.04
N VAL A 126 -16.56 22.30 -6.33
CA VAL A 126 -15.23 21.66 -6.34
C VAL A 126 -15.27 20.27 -5.73
N LEU A 127 -15.95 20.09 -4.58
CA LEU A 127 -16.11 18.78 -3.94
C LEU A 127 -16.89 17.81 -4.83
N THR A 128 -17.99 18.26 -5.45
CA THR A 128 -18.77 17.40 -6.34
C THR A 128 -17.96 16.98 -7.57
N ALA A 129 -17.23 17.91 -8.18
CA ALA A 129 -16.34 17.61 -9.30
C ALA A 129 -15.21 16.65 -8.90
N ALA A 130 -14.62 16.84 -7.72
CA ALA A 130 -13.60 15.97 -7.17
C ALA A 130 -14.14 14.57 -6.89
N ILE A 131 -15.34 14.42 -6.30
CA ILE A 131 -15.99 13.12 -6.07
C ILE A 131 -16.17 12.38 -7.39
N ILE A 132 -16.61 13.07 -8.45
CA ILE A 132 -16.78 12.45 -9.77
C ILE A 132 -15.42 11.97 -10.31
N ALA A 133 -14.40 12.82 -10.29
CA ALA A 133 -13.05 12.48 -10.76
C ALA A 133 -12.46 11.29 -9.97
N GLU A 134 -12.51 11.36 -8.65
CA GLU A 134 -12.00 10.32 -7.75
C GLU A 134 -12.77 9.01 -7.90
N SER A 135 -14.09 9.08 -8.15
CA SER A 135 -14.90 7.89 -8.43
C SER A 135 -14.45 7.16 -9.70
N PHE A 136 -14.00 7.90 -10.73
CA PHE A 136 -13.41 7.29 -11.93
C PHE A 136 -12.04 6.66 -11.63
N SER A 137 -11.20 7.33 -10.84
CA SER A 137 -9.90 6.80 -10.40
C SER A 137 -10.08 5.51 -9.61
N PHE A 138 -10.88 5.55 -8.55
CA PHE A 138 -11.16 4.41 -7.68
C PHE A 138 -11.79 3.24 -8.44
N ARG A 139 -12.70 3.50 -9.39
CA ARG A 139 -13.26 2.45 -10.25
C ARG A 139 -12.19 1.76 -11.09
N THR A 140 -11.19 2.52 -11.54
CA THR A 140 -10.03 1.99 -12.29
C THR A 140 -9.16 1.14 -11.37
N ALA A 141 -8.81 1.64 -10.19
CA ALA A 141 -8.04 0.90 -9.18
C ALA A 141 -8.73 -0.41 -8.76
N ILE A 142 -10.05 -0.39 -8.55
CA ILE A 142 -10.85 -1.60 -8.30
C ILE A 142 -10.77 -2.58 -9.47
N ARG A 143 -10.89 -2.08 -10.70
CA ARG A 143 -10.87 -2.95 -11.89
C ARG A 143 -9.52 -3.66 -12.01
N GLU A 144 -8.42 -2.93 -11.87
CA GLU A 144 -7.06 -3.49 -11.90
C GLU A 144 -6.85 -4.49 -10.75
N SER A 145 -7.28 -4.13 -9.55
CA SER A 145 -7.13 -4.98 -8.36
C SER A 145 -7.97 -6.24 -8.43
N ARG A 146 -9.12 -6.25 -9.12
CA ARG A 146 -9.96 -7.46 -9.28
C ARG A 146 -9.24 -8.57 -10.07
N HIS A 147 -8.35 -8.21 -10.99
CA HIS A 147 -7.55 -9.20 -11.72
C HIS A 147 -6.56 -9.92 -10.78
N VAL A 148 -6.06 -9.24 -9.76
CA VAL A 148 -5.09 -9.79 -8.79
C VAL A 148 -5.79 -10.44 -7.58
N LYS A 149 -6.91 -9.86 -7.12
CA LYS A 149 -7.68 -10.34 -5.96
C LYS A 149 -8.24 -11.75 -6.14
N GLY A 150 -8.64 -12.10 -7.37
CA GLY A 150 -9.34 -13.34 -7.66
C GLY A 150 -10.61 -13.49 -6.80
N LYS A 151 -10.73 -14.62 -6.08
CA LYS A 151 -11.91 -14.97 -5.27
C LYS A 151 -11.87 -14.44 -3.82
N GLN A 152 -10.84 -13.71 -3.43
CA GLN A 152 -10.69 -13.25 -2.05
C GLN A 152 -11.66 -12.10 -1.70
N THR A 153 -11.98 -11.95 -0.42
CA THR A 153 -12.64 -10.73 0.09
C THR A 153 -11.67 -9.55 0.04
N TRP A 154 -12.18 -8.32 -0.03
CA TRP A 154 -11.33 -7.12 -0.09
C TRP A 154 -10.45 -6.94 1.16
N VAL A 155 -11.01 -7.19 2.35
CA VAL A 155 -10.25 -7.16 3.61
C VAL A 155 -9.11 -8.18 3.58
N ARG A 156 -9.37 -9.41 3.12
CA ARG A 156 -8.34 -10.43 3.01
C ARG A 156 -7.29 -10.06 1.96
N PHE A 157 -7.69 -9.45 0.86
CA PHE A 157 -6.77 -8.99 -0.17
C PHE A 157 -5.79 -7.96 0.37
N VAL A 158 -6.28 -6.91 1.04
CA VAL A 158 -5.44 -5.88 1.66
C VAL A 158 -4.44 -6.49 2.65
N ARG A 159 -4.89 -7.42 3.49
CA ARG A 159 -4.05 -8.08 4.51
C ARG A 159 -3.09 -9.14 3.99
N SER A 160 -3.37 -9.73 2.83
CA SER A 160 -2.57 -10.84 2.31
C SER A 160 -1.72 -10.47 1.10
N ALA A 161 -1.97 -9.29 0.51
CA ALA A 161 -1.16 -8.76 -0.56
C ALA A 161 0.30 -8.57 -0.08
N ARG A 162 1.22 -9.17 -0.84
CA ARG A 162 2.67 -9.02 -0.59
C ARG A 162 3.26 -7.84 -1.34
N SER A 163 2.53 -7.29 -2.30
CA SER A 163 2.82 -6.00 -2.93
C SER A 163 2.08 -4.90 -2.17
N PRO A 164 2.80 -3.92 -1.59
CA PRO A 164 2.16 -2.83 -0.85
C PRO A 164 1.42 -1.85 -1.77
N GLU A 165 1.75 -1.78 -3.05
CA GLU A 165 1.30 -0.71 -3.95
C GLU A 165 -0.23 -0.73 -4.14
N LEU A 166 -0.81 -1.89 -4.47
CA LEU A 166 -2.25 -1.98 -4.74
C LEU A 166 -3.13 -1.77 -3.49
N PRO A 167 -2.85 -2.41 -2.34
CA PRO A 167 -3.60 -2.14 -1.12
C PRO A 167 -3.51 -0.69 -0.66
N VAL A 168 -2.33 -0.07 -0.77
CA VAL A 168 -2.12 1.35 -0.41
C VAL A 168 -3.01 2.24 -1.27
N ILE A 169 -2.92 2.12 -2.61
CA ILE A 169 -3.72 2.92 -3.54
C ILE A 169 -5.23 2.74 -3.29
N LEU A 170 -5.70 1.50 -3.10
CA LEU A 170 -7.12 1.25 -2.84
C LEU A 170 -7.62 1.89 -1.54
N LEU A 171 -6.81 1.84 -0.48
CA LEU A 171 -7.18 2.42 0.81
C LEU A 171 -7.10 3.95 0.78
N GLU A 172 -6.13 4.50 0.05
CA GLU A 172 -6.00 5.94 -0.20
C GLU A 172 -7.19 6.48 -0.98
N ASP A 173 -7.50 5.92 -2.16
CA ASP A 173 -8.63 6.34 -3.00
C ASP A 173 -9.99 6.22 -2.25
N LEU A 174 -10.17 5.13 -1.49
CA LEU A 174 -11.35 4.96 -0.65
C LEU A 174 -11.42 6.03 0.44
N GLY A 175 -10.29 6.33 1.07
CA GLY A 175 -10.15 7.39 2.06
C GLY A 175 -10.48 8.76 1.49
N ALA A 176 -9.93 9.08 0.32
CA ALA A 176 -10.18 10.33 -0.39
C ALA A 176 -11.67 10.50 -0.74
N LEU A 177 -12.33 9.45 -1.26
CA LEU A 177 -13.75 9.50 -1.56
C LEU A 177 -14.61 9.72 -0.32
N LEU A 178 -14.34 9.00 0.76
CA LEU A 178 -15.07 9.17 2.02
C LEU A 178 -14.80 10.54 2.65
N GLY A 179 -13.56 11.02 2.58
CA GLY A 179 -13.18 12.35 3.04
C GLY A 179 -13.92 13.46 2.29
N LEU A 180 -13.96 13.39 0.96
CA LEU A 180 -14.74 14.28 0.11
C LEU A 180 -16.24 14.27 0.46
N VAL A 181 -16.81 13.10 0.77
CA VAL A 181 -18.21 12.99 1.21
C VAL A 181 -18.41 13.66 2.57
N PHE A 182 -17.50 13.48 3.53
CA PHE A 182 -17.55 14.16 4.82
C PHE A 182 -17.42 15.67 4.68
N ALA A 183 -16.51 16.15 3.83
CA ALA A 183 -16.40 17.57 3.50
C ALA A 183 -17.69 18.11 2.90
N LEU A 184 -18.27 17.42 1.92
CA LEU A 184 -19.50 17.85 1.24
C LEU A 184 -20.68 17.94 2.22
N ILE A 185 -20.81 16.96 3.11
CA ILE A 185 -21.85 16.97 4.14
C ILE A 185 -21.59 18.09 5.16
N GLY A 186 -20.34 18.25 5.63
CA GLY A 186 -19.96 19.28 6.60
C GLY A 186 -20.24 20.69 6.08
N VAL A 187 -19.71 21.02 4.90
CA VAL A 187 -19.95 22.30 4.20
C VAL A 187 -21.43 22.48 3.91
N GLY A 188 -22.10 21.47 3.36
CA GLY A 188 -23.51 21.56 3.00
C GLY A 188 -24.40 21.85 4.21
N LEU A 189 -24.17 21.17 5.33
CA LEU A 189 -24.90 21.42 6.57
C LEU A 189 -24.57 22.78 7.17
N THR A 190 -23.31 23.24 7.13
CA THR A 190 -22.95 24.60 7.56
C THR A 190 -23.70 25.66 6.77
N LEU A 191 -23.81 25.51 5.45
CA LEU A 191 -24.53 26.45 4.59
C LEU A 191 -26.05 26.41 4.82
N LEU A 192 -26.63 25.22 5.03
CA LEU A 192 -28.07 25.07 5.24
C LEU A 192 -28.53 25.55 6.62
N THR A 193 -27.71 25.37 7.64
CA THR A 193 -28.08 25.67 9.04
C THR A 193 -27.52 26.99 9.55
N GLY A 194 -26.53 27.57 8.84
CA GLY A 194 -25.76 28.70 9.33
C GLY A 194 -24.81 28.34 10.48
N ASN A 195 -24.58 27.05 10.76
CA ASN A 195 -23.76 26.60 11.89
C ASN A 195 -22.39 26.07 11.43
N GLY A 196 -21.32 26.79 11.80
CA GLY A 196 -19.93 26.42 11.47
C GLY A 196 -19.43 25.12 12.13
N TYR A 197 -20.10 24.61 13.17
CA TYR A 197 -19.72 23.36 13.83
C TYR A 197 -19.84 22.13 12.91
N PHE A 198 -20.64 22.19 11.84
CA PHE A 198 -20.71 21.09 10.87
C PHE A 198 -19.44 20.98 10.01
N ASP A 199 -18.83 22.11 9.62
CA ASP A 199 -17.53 22.13 8.95
C ASP A 199 -16.40 21.62 9.87
N VAL A 200 -16.44 21.99 11.16
CA VAL A 200 -15.55 21.43 12.20
C VAL A 200 -15.68 19.90 12.26
N ALA A 201 -16.91 19.39 12.36
CA ALA A 201 -17.17 17.96 12.44
C ALA A 201 -16.72 17.22 11.18
N GLY A 202 -17.00 17.77 9.99
CA GLY A 202 -16.54 17.23 8.71
C GLY A 202 -15.02 17.12 8.64
N THR A 203 -14.31 18.20 8.98
CA THR A 203 -12.85 18.24 9.06
C THR A 203 -12.29 17.22 10.05
N ALA A 204 -12.88 17.11 11.25
CA ALA A 204 -12.46 16.13 12.25
C ALA A 204 -12.67 14.69 11.78
N MET A 205 -13.79 14.40 11.12
CA MET A 205 -14.08 13.07 10.55
C MET A 205 -13.07 12.69 9.47
N ILE A 206 -12.65 13.63 8.61
CA ILE A 206 -11.56 13.42 7.64
C ILE A 206 -10.27 13.06 8.38
N GLY A 207 -9.88 13.85 9.39
CA GLY A 207 -8.67 13.58 10.17
C GLY A 207 -8.65 12.21 10.83
N VAL A 208 -9.74 11.82 11.50
CA VAL A 208 -9.88 10.48 12.11
C VAL A 208 -9.82 9.38 11.07
N LEU A 209 -10.48 9.55 9.92
CA LEU A 209 -10.47 8.58 8.83
C LEU A 209 -9.03 8.36 8.30
N LEU A 210 -8.31 9.44 8.02
CA LEU A 210 -6.94 9.37 7.50
C LEU A 210 -5.98 8.74 8.52
N VAL A 211 -6.12 9.08 9.81
CA VAL A 211 -5.36 8.42 10.88
C VAL A 211 -5.66 6.91 10.92
N ALA A 212 -6.93 6.51 10.84
CA ALA A 212 -7.31 5.11 10.85
C ALA A 212 -6.72 4.35 9.66
N ILE A 213 -6.81 4.91 8.45
CA ILE A 213 -6.22 4.32 7.24
C ILE A 213 -4.70 4.22 7.38
N ALA A 214 -4.04 5.27 7.82
CA ALA A 214 -2.60 5.29 8.00
C ALA A 214 -2.12 4.25 9.03
N VAL A 215 -2.85 4.06 10.14
CA VAL A 215 -2.56 3.01 11.13
C VAL A 215 -2.70 1.61 10.52
N VAL A 216 -3.76 1.36 9.73
CA VAL A 216 -3.92 0.09 9.02
C VAL A 216 -2.73 -0.14 8.08
N LEU A 217 -2.38 0.85 7.24
CA LEU A 217 -1.24 0.75 6.32
C LEU A 217 0.08 0.51 7.05
N ALA A 218 0.33 1.20 8.17
CA ALA A 218 1.53 1.04 8.96
C ALA A 218 1.66 -0.38 9.54
N ILE A 219 0.55 -0.94 10.06
CA ILE A 219 0.54 -2.30 10.62
C ILE A 219 0.81 -3.35 9.53
N GLU A 220 0.13 -3.25 8.38
CA GLU A 220 0.30 -4.21 7.29
C GLU A 220 1.71 -4.12 6.69
N THR A 221 2.22 -2.91 6.48
CA THR A 221 3.56 -2.72 5.89
C THR A 221 4.68 -3.09 6.85
N LYS A 222 4.48 -2.91 8.16
CA LYS A 222 5.44 -3.34 9.20
C LYS A 222 5.70 -4.84 9.11
N SER A 223 4.66 -5.66 8.89
CA SER A 223 4.82 -7.11 8.78
C SER A 223 5.69 -7.48 7.57
N LEU A 224 5.46 -6.83 6.42
CA LEU A 224 6.27 -7.01 5.21
C LEU A 224 7.73 -6.61 5.39
N LEU A 225 8.01 -5.57 6.20
CA LEU A 225 9.37 -5.13 6.54
C LEU A 225 10.13 -6.12 7.41
N LEU A 226 9.45 -6.72 8.39
CA LEU A 226 10.02 -7.81 9.21
C LEU A 226 10.32 -9.04 8.35
N GLY A 227 9.52 -9.22 7.30
CA GLY A 227 9.64 -10.27 6.31
C GLY A 227 8.67 -11.39 6.61
N GLU A 228 7.74 -11.60 5.68
CA GLU A 228 6.72 -12.63 5.78
C GLU A 228 7.13 -13.89 5.01
N SER A 229 6.53 -15.02 5.39
CA SER A 229 6.67 -16.26 4.64
C SER A 229 5.98 -16.17 3.27
N ALA A 230 6.47 -17.00 2.34
CA ALA A 230 5.79 -17.25 1.08
C ALA A 230 4.35 -17.74 1.34
N THR A 231 3.48 -17.52 0.36
CA THR A 231 2.07 -17.91 0.50
C THR A 231 1.93 -19.41 0.78
N PRO A 232 0.88 -19.85 1.51
CA PRO A 232 0.68 -21.28 1.76
C PRO A 232 0.57 -22.11 0.48
N GLU A 233 0.11 -21.51 -0.62
CA GLU A 233 0.08 -22.16 -1.94
C GLU A 233 1.48 -22.34 -2.52
N SER A 234 2.31 -21.29 -2.51
CA SER A 234 3.72 -21.36 -2.89
C SER A 234 4.48 -22.40 -2.06
N VAL A 235 4.30 -22.38 -0.73
CA VAL A 235 4.91 -23.36 0.18
C VAL A 235 4.52 -24.79 -0.22
N ARG A 236 3.24 -25.07 -0.49
CA ARG A 236 2.80 -26.40 -0.94
C ARG A 236 3.40 -26.79 -2.29
N LYS A 237 3.46 -25.87 -3.25
CA LYS A 237 4.08 -26.13 -4.58
C LYS A 237 5.57 -26.45 -4.44
N MET A 238 6.28 -25.67 -3.63
CA MET A 238 7.70 -25.88 -3.36
C MET A 238 7.96 -27.21 -2.64
N THR A 239 7.18 -27.54 -1.61
CA THR A 239 7.27 -28.83 -0.93
C THR A 239 7.02 -30.00 -1.89
N ALA A 240 5.94 -29.94 -2.69
CA ALA A 240 5.64 -30.99 -3.66
C ALA A 240 6.73 -31.15 -4.73
N ALA A 241 7.36 -30.05 -5.16
CA ALA A 241 8.47 -30.10 -6.11
C ALA A 241 9.73 -30.73 -5.51
N LEU A 242 10.04 -30.42 -4.25
CA LEU A 242 11.16 -31.03 -3.53
C LEU A 242 10.92 -32.54 -3.31
N GLU A 243 9.75 -32.92 -2.78
CA GLU A 243 9.41 -34.34 -2.50
C GLU A 243 9.21 -35.18 -3.77
N GLY A 244 8.86 -34.54 -4.89
CA GLY A 244 8.81 -35.20 -6.20
C GLY A 244 10.18 -35.39 -6.86
N THR A 245 11.25 -34.85 -6.29
CA THR A 245 12.59 -34.94 -6.87
C THR A 245 13.24 -36.28 -6.53
N ASN A 246 13.73 -37.00 -7.55
CA ASN A 246 14.42 -38.28 -7.34
C ASN A 246 15.70 -38.10 -6.46
N GLY A 247 15.73 -38.84 -5.35
CA GLY A 247 16.77 -38.80 -4.31
C GLY A 247 16.44 -37.89 -3.11
N VAL A 248 15.28 -37.23 -3.11
CA VAL A 248 14.75 -36.51 -1.93
C VAL A 248 13.64 -37.35 -1.31
N ASN A 249 13.85 -37.80 -0.08
CA ASN A 249 12.90 -38.68 0.60
C ASN A 249 11.74 -37.88 1.19
N ARG A 250 12.06 -36.72 1.78
CA ARG A 250 11.08 -35.74 2.29
C ARG A 250 11.71 -34.38 2.56
N VAL A 251 10.87 -33.37 2.76
CA VAL A 251 11.32 -32.09 3.34
C VAL A 251 11.25 -32.16 4.87
N ILE A 252 12.40 -32.01 5.55
CA ILE A 252 12.47 -32.01 7.03
C ILE A 252 11.89 -30.72 7.59
N HIS A 253 12.33 -29.58 7.05
CA HIS A 253 11.73 -28.28 7.31
C HIS A 253 12.05 -27.31 6.18
N MET A 254 11.19 -26.31 5.99
CA MET A 254 11.39 -25.25 5.01
C MET A 254 10.99 -23.91 5.62
N LYS A 255 11.89 -22.94 5.56
CA LYS A 255 11.64 -21.55 5.93
C LYS A 255 11.68 -20.70 4.67
N THR A 256 10.72 -19.80 4.55
CA THR A 256 10.61 -18.89 3.41
C THR A 256 10.51 -17.47 3.92
N LEU A 257 11.03 -16.52 3.15
CA LEU A 257 11.06 -15.12 3.50
C LEU A 257 10.95 -14.26 2.25
N HIS A 258 10.00 -13.33 2.20
CA HIS A 258 9.96 -12.32 1.16
C HIS A 258 11.15 -11.35 1.28
N LEU A 259 11.93 -11.24 0.22
CA LEU A 259 12.96 -10.21 0.03
C LEU A 259 12.42 -9.00 -0.75
N GLY A 260 11.31 -9.21 -1.47
CA GLY A 260 10.50 -8.19 -2.12
C GLY A 260 9.15 -8.80 -2.54
N PRO A 261 8.27 -8.04 -3.19
CA PRO A 261 6.97 -8.55 -3.61
C PRO A 261 7.07 -9.73 -4.57
N GLU A 262 8.10 -9.74 -5.43
CA GLU A 262 8.34 -10.77 -6.44
C GLU A 262 9.51 -11.71 -6.12
N GLU A 263 10.13 -11.58 -4.94
CA GLU A 263 11.36 -12.29 -4.58
C GLU A 263 11.24 -12.99 -3.22
N VAL A 264 11.51 -14.28 -3.21
CA VAL A 264 11.46 -15.15 -2.03
C VAL A 264 12.81 -15.83 -1.82
N LEU A 265 13.30 -15.74 -0.59
CA LEU A 265 14.38 -16.59 -0.08
C LEU A 265 13.77 -17.88 0.48
N VAL A 266 14.34 -19.01 0.09
CA VAL A 266 13.99 -20.34 0.59
C VAL A 266 15.21 -20.96 1.24
N ALA A 267 15.08 -21.37 2.50
CA ALA A 267 16.04 -22.20 3.20
C ALA A 267 15.32 -23.49 3.60
N ALA A 268 15.71 -24.61 2.99
CA ALA A 268 15.07 -25.90 3.24
C ALA A 268 16.10 -26.96 3.61
N LYS A 269 15.69 -27.82 4.52
CA LYS A 269 16.43 -29.01 4.91
C LYS A 269 15.73 -30.23 4.33
N ILE A 270 16.43 -30.99 3.52
CA ILE A 270 15.88 -32.14 2.78
C ILE A 270 16.51 -33.43 3.27
N ALA A 271 15.69 -34.46 3.42
CA ALA A 271 16.16 -35.80 3.73
C ALA A 271 16.64 -36.46 2.43
N VAL A 272 17.87 -36.93 2.44
CA VAL A 272 18.46 -37.74 1.35
C VAL A 272 18.77 -39.13 1.88
N ASP A 273 18.88 -40.09 0.97
CA ASP A 273 19.37 -41.42 1.33
C ASP A 273 20.80 -41.37 1.88
N ALA A 274 21.16 -42.39 2.64
CA ALA A 274 22.56 -42.64 2.98
C ALA A 274 23.30 -43.09 1.72
N THR A 275 23.70 -42.11 0.90
CA THR A 275 24.43 -42.32 -0.36
C THR A 275 25.92 -42.52 -0.11
N ASP A 276 26.57 -43.29 -0.97
CA ASP A 276 27.98 -43.66 -0.80
C ASP A 276 28.95 -42.52 -1.15
N SER A 277 28.52 -41.47 -1.88
CA SER A 277 29.39 -40.36 -2.27
C SER A 277 28.76 -38.97 -2.15
N ALA A 278 29.61 -37.96 -1.86
CA ALA A 278 29.22 -36.55 -1.88
C ALA A 278 28.77 -36.07 -3.27
N ALA A 279 29.24 -36.71 -4.34
CA ALA A 279 28.85 -36.37 -5.71
C ALA A 279 27.37 -36.69 -5.98
N GLU A 280 26.87 -37.79 -5.43
CA GLU A 280 25.45 -38.16 -5.54
C GLU A 280 24.56 -37.17 -4.80
N VAL A 281 24.92 -36.79 -3.57
CA VAL A 281 24.20 -35.75 -2.81
C VAL A 281 24.16 -34.43 -3.56
N ALA A 282 25.30 -33.99 -4.14
CA ALA A 282 25.36 -32.76 -4.93
C ALA A 282 24.44 -32.82 -6.17
N ALA A 283 24.38 -33.98 -6.84
CA ALA A 283 23.49 -34.18 -7.98
C ALA A 283 22.00 -34.15 -7.58
N VAL A 284 21.65 -34.70 -6.40
CA VAL A 284 20.29 -34.60 -5.83
C VAL A 284 19.93 -33.14 -5.56
N ILE A 285 20.82 -32.40 -4.90
CA ILE A 285 20.61 -30.97 -4.59
C ILE A 285 20.38 -30.18 -5.88
N ASN A 286 21.23 -30.32 -6.90
CA ASN A 286 21.08 -29.60 -8.17
C ASN A 286 19.73 -29.88 -8.85
N ARG A 287 19.24 -31.13 -8.81
CA ARG A 287 17.90 -31.46 -9.33
C ARG A 287 16.79 -30.81 -8.51
N ALA A 288 16.91 -30.83 -7.19
CA ALA A 288 15.93 -30.23 -6.28
C ALA A 288 15.87 -28.70 -6.46
N GLU A 289 17.03 -28.04 -6.65
CA GLU A 289 17.10 -26.61 -6.96
C GLU A 289 16.41 -26.26 -8.29
N ALA A 290 16.63 -27.06 -9.32
CA ALA A 290 15.96 -26.87 -10.60
C ALA A 290 14.44 -27.06 -10.48
N ALA A 291 14.00 -28.09 -9.76
CA ALA A 291 12.58 -28.41 -9.56
C ALA A 291 11.83 -27.30 -8.81
N ILE A 292 12.40 -26.79 -7.71
CA ILE A 292 11.74 -25.75 -6.91
C ILE A 292 11.65 -24.41 -7.67
N ARG A 293 12.70 -24.03 -8.42
CA ARG A 293 12.69 -22.80 -9.24
C ARG A 293 11.71 -22.90 -10.42
N ALA A 294 11.53 -24.10 -10.98
CA ALA A 294 10.51 -24.33 -12.00
C ALA A 294 9.08 -24.27 -11.43
N ALA A 295 8.89 -24.74 -10.18
CA ALA A 295 7.60 -24.75 -9.52
C ALA A 295 7.16 -23.37 -9.01
N ASP A 296 8.09 -22.55 -8.53
CA ASP A 296 7.83 -21.17 -8.13
C ASP A 296 8.96 -20.22 -8.61
N PRO A 297 8.73 -19.49 -9.72
CA PRO A 297 9.70 -18.54 -10.26
C PRO A 297 10.08 -17.38 -9.33
N MET A 298 9.34 -17.16 -8.23
CA MET A 298 9.67 -16.11 -7.25
C MET A 298 10.88 -16.49 -6.38
N VAL A 299 11.31 -17.76 -6.39
CA VAL A 299 12.48 -18.22 -5.63
C VAL A 299 13.75 -17.62 -6.22
N SER A 300 14.24 -16.54 -5.61
CA SER A 300 15.45 -15.83 -6.04
C SER A 300 16.68 -16.38 -5.34
N ALA A 301 16.63 -16.50 -4.02
CA ALA A 301 17.67 -17.10 -3.19
C ALA A 301 17.22 -18.46 -2.64
N LEU A 302 18.06 -19.48 -2.79
CA LEU A 302 17.75 -20.85 -2.40
C LEU A 302 18.94 -21.47 -1.68
N TYR A 303 18.68 -22.05 -0.51
CA TYR A 303 19.66 -22.81 0.26
C TYR A 303 19.04 -24.16 0.61
N LEU A 304 19.64 -25.23 0.11
CA LEU A 304 19.24 -26.60 0.43
C LEU A 304 20.31 -27.27 1.29
N GLU A 305 19.93 -27.70 2.48
CA GLU A 305 20.77 -28.46 3.40
C GLU A 305 20.38 -29.95 3.33
N PRO A 306 21.26 -30.85 2.87
CA PRO A 306 21.01 -32.29 2.92
C PRO A 306 21.21 -32.83 4.35
N ASP A 307 20.38 -33.77 4.79
CA ASP A 307 20.57 -34.53 6.04
C ASP A 307 19.91 -35.91 5.92
N LEU A 308 20.20 -36.78 6.87
CA LEU A 308 19.58 -38.10 6.97
C LEU A 308 18.27 -38.00 7.77
N ASP A 309 17.27 -38.78 7.39
CA ASP A 309 16.02 -38.85 8.15
C ASP A 309 16.21 -39.62 9.46
N ARG A 310 16.32 -38.88 10.57
CA ARG A 310 16.45 -39.45 11.93
C ARG A 310 15.11 -39.70 12.63
N SER A 311 13.99 -39.35 12.02
CA SER A 311 12.67 -39.55 12.62
C SER A 311 12.15 -40.98 12.53
N ALA A 312 12.74 -41.80 11.64
CA ALA A 312 12.51 -43.24 11.58
C ALA A 312 13.18 -44.00 12.75
N VAL A 313 13.98 -43.33 13.58
CA VAL A 313 14.74 -43.92 14.71
C VAL A 313 14.07 -43.65 16.06
N ARG A 314 12.78 -43.30 16.09
CA ARG A 314 11.99 -43.18 17.32
C ARG A 314 10.84 -44.17 17.36
#